data_AF-A0A2D5H9B5-F1
#
_entry.id   AF-A0A2D5H9B5-F1
#
_cell.length_a   1.000
_cell.length_b   1.000
_cell.length_c   1.000
_cell.angle_alpha   90.00
_cell.angle_beta   90.00
_cell.angle_gamma   90.00
#
_symmetry.space_group_name_H-M   'P 1'
#
loop_
_entity.id
_entity.type
_entity.pdbx_description
1 polymer ?
#
loop_
_entity_poly.entity_id
_entity_poly.type
_entity_poly.pdbx_seq_one_letter_code
_entity_poly.pdbx_strand_id
1 'polypeptide(L)' 'MHVAQTLDCSGLSNVPAILRIKQALVGWNDDVRMGVLLGEGCDVERITGSLGAASSRVQLVTATKQ' A
#
# COMPACT_ATOMS: atom_id res chain seq x y z
N MET A 1 -13.05 -9.99 -3.77
CA MET A 1 -12.77 -8.61 -3.32
C MET A 1 -12.27 -7.81 -4.53
N HIS A 2 -12.91 -6.68 -4.83
CA HIS A 2 -12.57 -5.79 -5.94
C HIS A 2 -11.60 -4.69 -5.45
N VAL A 3 -10.72 -4.19 -6.31
CA VAL A 3 -9.90 -3.01 -6.01
C VAL A 3 -10.65 -1.79 -6.50
N ALA A 4 -11.09 -0.91 -5.59
CA ALA A 4 -11.86 0.27 -5.99
C ALA A 4 -10.96 1.44 -6.42
N GLN A 5 -9.82 1.63 -5.75
CA GLN A 5 -8.89 2.74 -6.03
C GLN A 5 -7.45 2.32 -5.74
N THR A 6 -6.51 2.92 -6.47
CA THR A 6 -5.08 2.72 -6.30
C THR A 6 -4.43 3.98 -5.75
N LEU A 7 -3.72 3.84 -4.63
CA LEU A 7 -2.87 4.86 -4.03
C LEU A 7 -1.47 4.79 -4.64
N ASP A 8 -1.01 5.87 -5.26
CA ASP A 8 0.34 5.96 -5.82
C ASP A 8 1.35 6.40 -4.74
N CYS A 9 2.33 5.53 -4.48
CA CYS A 9 3.47 5.73 -3.58
C CYS A 9 4.81 5.53 -4.31
N SER A 10 4.83 5.55 -5.65
CA SER A 10 6.00 5.20 -6.48
C SER A 10 7.24 6.09 -6.25
N GLY A 11 7.07 7.31 -5.73
CA GLY A 11 8.16 8.23 -5.37
C GLY A 11 8.55 8.23 -3.89
N LEU A 12 7.99 7.34 -3.08
CA LEU A 12 8.19 7.33 -1.62
C LEU A 12 9.17 6.25 -1.19
N SER A 13 9.97 6.54 -0.17
CA SER A 13 10.71 5.50 0.56
C SER A 13 9.78 4.74 1.51
N ASN A 14 10.28 3.65 2.11
CA ASN A 14 9.48 2.75 2.97
C ASN A 14 8.65 3.50 4.03
N VAL A 15 9.26 4.39 4.80
CA VAL A 15 8.57 5.06 5.93
C VAL A 15 7.46 6.01 5.44
N PRO A 16 7.71 6.95 4.51
CA PRO A 16 6.65 7.76 3.92
C PRO A 16 5.55 6.95 3.24
N ALA A 17 5.88 5.86 2.55
CA ALA A 17 4.88 4.97 1.94
C ALA A 17 3.97 4.34 3.00
N ILE A 18 4.54 3.82 4.09
CA ILE A 18 3.77 3.25 5.22
C ILE A 18 2.82 4.29 5.81
N LEU A 19 3.30 5.51 6.07
CA LEU A 19 2.48 6.58 6.65
C LEU A 19 1.34 6.97 5.70
N ARG A 20 1.63 7.10 4.40
CA ARG A 20 0.64 7.46 3.38
C ARG A 20 -0.45 6.40 3.25
N ILE A 21 -0.09 5.11 3.31
CA ILE A 21 -1.04 3.99 3.32
C ILE A 21 -1.91 4.04 4.57
N LYS A 22 -1.31 4.19 5.76
CA LYS A 22 -2.07 4.26 7.03
C LYS A 22 -3.06 5.42 7.03
N GLN A 23 -2.66 6.58 6.53
CA GLN A 23 -3.54 7.74 6.39
C GLN A 23 -4.68 7.48 5.40
N ALA A 24 -4.39 6.86 4.25
CA ALA A 24 -5.42 6.54 3.26
C ALA A 24 -6.45 5.51 3.77
N LEU A 25 -6.04 4.62 4.67
CA LEU A 25 -6.91 3.64 5.31
C LEU A 25 -7.84 4.24 6.38
N VAL A 26 -7.62 5.48 6.81
CA VAL A 26 -8.53 6.19 7.72
C VAL A 26 -9.83 6.48 6.98
N GLY A 27 -10.95 5.95 7.48
CA GLY A 27 -12.26 6.07 6.83
C GLY A 27 -12.44 5.19 5.59
N TRP A 28 -11.47 4.32 5.30
CA TRP A 28 -11.58 3.37 4.18
C TRP A 28 -12.54 2.23 4.50
N ASN A 29 -13.34 1.84 3.51
CA ASN A 29 -14.29 0.74 3.63
C ASN A 29 -13.56 -0.61 3.70
N ASP A 30 -13.82 -1.39 4.75
CA ASP A 30 -13.19 -2.68 5.01
C ASP A 30 -13.60 -3.78 4.02
N ASP A 31 -14.71 -3.63 3.29
CA ASP A 31 -15.18 -4.59 2.29
C ASP A 31 -14.37 -4.57 0.98
N VAL A 32 -13.47 -3.59 0.83
CA VAL A 32 -12.77 -3.30 -0.42
C VAL A 32 -11.27 -3.16 -0.17
N ARG A 33 -10.44 -3.80 -1.00
CA ARG A 33 -8.99 -3.60 -0.94
C ARG A 33 -8.57 -2.32 -1.65
N MET A 34 -7.63 -1.60 -1.03
CA MET A 34 -6.94 -0.48 -1.65
C MET A 34 -5.72 -0.98 -2.42
N GLY A 35 -5.64 -0.70 -3.72
CA GLY A 35 -4.41 -0.91 -4.48
C GLY A 35 -3.34 0.08 -4.01
N VAL A 36 -2.09 -0.33 -3.95
CA VAL A 36 -0.98 0.57 -3.60
C VAL A 36 0.17 0.32 -4.57
N LEU A 37 0.52 1.33 -5.36
CA LEU A 37 1.69 1.28 -6.23
C LEU A 37 2.93 1.74 -5.45
N LEU A 38 3.87 0.82 -5.23
CA LEU A 38 5.12 1.08 -4.52
C LEU A 38 6.26 1.40 -5.49
N GLY A 39 7.21 2.23 -5.02
CA GLY A 39 8.42 2.53 -5.76
C GLY A 39 9.39 1.34 -5.81
N GLU A 40 10.30 1.34 -6.78
CA GLU A 40 11.28 0.25 -7.00
C GLU A 40 12.18 0.00 -5.77
N GLY A 41 12.44 1.03 -4.95
CA GLY A 41 13.23 0.92 -3.72
C GLY A 41 12.46 0.50 -2.47
N CYS A 42 11.16 0.19 -2.59
CA CYS A 42 10.34 -0.22 -1.47
C CYS A 42 10.48 -1.72 -1.16
N ASP A 43 10.66 -2.01 0.12
CA ASP A 43 10.67 -3.37 0.64
C ASP A 43 9.24 -3.76 1.01
N VAL A 44 8.66 -4.65 0.21
CA VAL A 44 7.27 -5.11 0.35
C VAL A 44 7.06 -5.83 1.68
N GLU A 45 8.02 -6.64 2.15
CA GLU A 45 7.90 -7.37 3.41
C GLU A 45 7.93 -6.41 4.59
N ARG A 46 8.86 -5.44 4.56
CA ARG A 46 8.96 -4.41 5.60
C ARG A 46 7.70 -3.55 5.69
N ILE A 47 7.14 -3.16 4.53
CA ILE A 47 5.90 -2.39 4.48
C ILE A 47 4.74 -3.23 5.02
N THR A 48 4.60 -4.48 4.56
CA THR A 48 3.56 -5.40 5.00
C THR A 48 3.61 -5.63 6.52
N GLY A 49 4.78 -5.91 7.07
CA GLY A 49 4.98 -6.08 8.51
C GLY A 49 4.62 -4.81 9.31
N SER A 50 4.95 -3.63 8.79
CA SER A 50 4.65 -2.34 9.42
C SER A 50 3.15 -1.97 9.40
N LEU A 51 2.38 -2.55 8.47
CA LEU A 51 0.92 -2.39 8.38
C LEU A 51 0.17 -3.33 9.34
N GLY A 52 0.76 -4.47 9.73
CA GLY A 52 0.12 -5.45 10.61
C GLY A 52 -1.22 -5.93 10.06
N ALA A 53 -2.28 -5.90 10.87
CA ALA A 53 -3.63 -6.33 10.46
C ALA A 53 -4.16 -5.57 9.23
N ALA A 54 -3.76 -4.31 9.05
CA ALA A 54 -4.17 -3.50 7.92
C ALA A 54 -3.61 -3.98 6.57
N SER A 55 -2.58 -4.83 6.56
CA SER A 55 -2.03 -5.41 5.33
C SER A 55 -3.09 -6.18 4.52
N SER A 56 -4.05 -6.81 5.18
CA SER A 56 -5.15 -7.55 4.53
C SER A 56 -6.11 -6.67 3.72
N ARG A 57 -6.12 -5.36 4.00
CA ARG A 57 -6.96 -4.32 3.37
C ARG A 57 -6.28 -3.66 2.18
N VAL A 58 -5.02 -3.98 1.90
CA VAL A 58 -4.26 -3.41 0.78
C VAL A 58 -3.82 -4.49 -0.19
N GLN A 59 -3.66 -4.11 -1.45
CA GLN A 59 -3.00 -4.89 -2.48
C GLN A 59 -1.77 -4.10 -2.94
N LEU A 60 -0.59 -4.51 -2.47
CA LEU A 60 0.67 -3.89 -2.84
C LEU A 60 1.06 -4.35 -4.26
N VAL A 61 1.41 -3.41 -5.12
CA VAL A 61 1.90 -3.62 -6.47
C VAL A 61 3.22 -2.87 -6.59
N THR A 62 4.29 -3.53 -7.00
CA THR A 62 5.56 -2.87 -7.28
C THR A 62 5.60 -2.51 -8.76
N ALA A 63 6.08 -1.30 -9.07
CA ALA A 63 6.44 -0.96 -10.45
C ALA A 63 7.72 -1.72 -10.80
N THR A 64 7.64 -3.00 -11.17
CA THR A 64 8.76 -3.64 -11.85
C THR A 64 8.76 -3.15 -13.30
N LYS A 65 9.83 -2.49 -13.73
CA LYS A 65 10.12 -2.40 -15.17
C LYS A 65 10.17 -3.82 -15.72
N GLN A 66 9.28 -4.13 -16.67
CA GLN A 66 9.40 -5.29 -17.54
C GLN A 66 10.65 -5.16 -18.40
#